data_AF-U5QNC1-F1
#
_entry.id   AF-U5QNC1-F1
#
_cell.length_a   1.000
_cell.length_b   1.000
_cell.length_c   1.000
_cell.angle_alpha   90.00
_cell.angle_beta   90.00
_cell.angle_gamma   90.00
#
_symmetry.space_group_name_H-M   'P 1'
#
loop_
_entity.id
_entity.type
_entity.pdbx_description
1 polymer ?
#
loop_
_entity_poly.entity_id
_entity_poly.type
_entity_poly.pdbx_seq_one_letter_code
_entity_poly.pdbx_strand_id
1 'polypeptide(L)'
;METKDNLQLLIETAARKHHLGDIPGALDEYNRAIEREPDDPFLYGSRGFFYLAARQRAAAKVDFARALELLQPLLQTEEAQVPPRHPFSRVRVSHRMLKNALANLR
;
A
#
# COMPACT_ATOMS: atom_id res chain seq x y z
N MET A 1 -15.22 -13.50 19.98
CA MET A 1 -15.53 -13.81 18.56
C MET A 1 -15.95 -12.48 17.97
N GLU A 2 -15.29 -11.80 17.04
CA GLU A 2 -14.34 -12.13 15.97
C GLU A 2 -13.08 -11.25 16.09
N THR A 3 -11.91 -11.86 16.28
CA THR A 3 -10.62 -11.12 16.24
C THR A 3 -9.78 -11.46 15.01
N LYS A 4 -10.23 -12.40 14.16
CA LYS A 4 -9.47 -12.90 13.01
C LYS A 4 -9.52 -11.99 11.77
N ASP A 5 -10.40 -10.99 11.77
CA ASP A 5 -10.73 -10.14 10.61
C ASP A 5 -10.51 -8.64 10.91
N ASN A 6 -9.67 -8.32 11.88
CA ASN A 6 -9.26 -6.94 12.13
C ASN A 6 -8.20 -6.52 11.10
N LEU A 7 -8.34 -5.35 10.46
CA LEU A 7 -7.40 -4.84 9.47
C LEU A 7 -5.94 -4.93 9.94
N GLN A 8 -5.69 -4.54 11.19
CA GLN A 8 -4.36 -4.61 11.79
C GLN A 8 -3.80 -6.05 11.80
N LEU A 9 -4.63 -7.04 12.12
CA LEU A 9 -4.22 -8.45 12.12
C LEU A 9 -3.97 -8.97 10.70
N LEU A 10 -4.74 -8.51 9.71
CA LEU A 10 -4.54 -8.88 8.31
C LEU A 10 -3.16 -8.40 7.83
N ILE A 11 -2.82 -7.13 8.13
CA ILE A 11 -1.51 -6.55 7.79
C ILE A 11 -0.37 -7.29 8.50
N GLU A 12 -0.50 -7.54 9.81
CA GLU A 12 0.52 -8.28 10.58
C GLU A 12 0.70 -9.71 10.08
N THR A 13 -0.40 -10.38 9.73
CA THR A 13 -0.37 -11.74 9.19
C THR A 13 0.26 -11.77 7.81
N ALA A 14 -0.04 -10.79 6.95
CA ALA A 14 0.58 -10.65 5.63
C ALA A 14 2.11 -10.52 5.75
N ALA A 15 2.57 -9.62 6.62
CA ALA A 15 4.00 -9.42 6.87
C ALA A 15 4.67 -10.71 7.35
N ARG A 16 4.06 -11.40 8.33
CA ARG A 16 4.57 -12.68 8.83
C ARG A 16 4.66 -13.75 7.72
N LYS A 17 3.61 -13.90 6.91
CA LYS A 17 3.59 -14.87 5.81
C LYS A 17 4.70 -14.56 4.79
N HIS A 18 4.89 -13.29 4.45
CA HIS A 18 6.00 -12.87 3.60
C HIS A 18 7.38 -13.20 4.21
N HIS A 19 7.58 -12.95 5.51
CA HIS A 19 8.82 -13.33 6.19
C HIS A 19 9.08 -14.84 6.16
N LEU A 20 8.02 -15.66 6.08
CA LEU A 20 8.10 -17.10 5.91
C LEU A 20 8.25 -17.53 4.43
N GLY A 21 8.31 -16.59 3.49
CA GLY A 21 8.38 -16.85 2.04
C GLY A 21 7.03 -17.19 1.40
N ASP A 22 5.93 -17.15 2.17
CA ASP A 22 4.57 -17.35 1.66
C ASP A 22 4.04 -16.04 1.07
N ILE A 23 4.56 -15.71 -0.13
CA ILE A 23 4.12 -14.54 -0.89
C ILE A 23 2.64 -14.63 -1.30
N PRO A 24 2.12 -15.77 -1.80
CA PRO A 24 0.70 -15.90 -2.14
C PRO A 24 -0.21 -15.66 -0.95
N GLY A 25 0.12 -16.25 0.21
CA GLY A 25 -0.68 -16.06 1.41
C GLY A 25 -0.60 -14.64 1.97
N ALA A 26 0.52 -13.93 1.78
CA ALA A 26 0.62 -12.51 2.12
C ALA A 26 -0.29 -11.64 1.23
N LEU A 27 -0.31 -11.91 -0.07
CA LEU A 27 -1.19 -11.21 -1.03
C LEU A 27 -2.67 -11.43 -0.70
N ASP A 28 -3.04 -12.64 -0.29
CA ASP A 28 -4.40 -12.97 0.13
C ASP A 28 -4.86 -12.12 1.33
N GLU A 29 -4.02 -11.98 2.36
CA GLU A 29 -4.35 -11.10 3.49
C GLU A 29 -4.45 -9.63 3.09
N TYR A 30 -3.63 -9.16 2.14
CA TYR A 30 -3.78 -7.81 1.60
C TYR A 30 -5.05 -7.62 0.79
N ASN A 31 -5.53 -8.65 0.08
CA ASN A 31 -6.82 -8.59 -0.60
C ASN A 31 -7.95 -8.40 0.43
N ARG A 32 -7.94 -9.20 1.50
CA ARG A 32 -8.90 -9.08 2.60
C ARG A 32 -8.80 -7.73 3.29
N ALA A 33 -7.59 -7.19 3.48
CA ALA A 33 -7.39 -5.86 4.05
C ALA A 33 -8.03 -4.76 3.19
N ILE A 34 -7.84 -4.84 1.87
CA ILE A 34 -8.41 -3.90 0.89
C ILE A 34 -9.94 -4.02 0.84
N GLU A 35 -10.51 -5.21 1.01
CA GLU A 35 -11.97 -5.37 1.12
C GLU A 35 -12.54 -4.64 2.35
N ARG A 36 -11.75 -4.46 3.41
CA ARG A 36 -12.16 -3.70 4.61
C ARG A 36 -11.98 -2.20 4.43
N GLU A 37 -10.83 -1.77 3.92
CA GLU A 37 -10.52 -0.36 3.68
C GLU A 37 -10.13 -0.14 2.21
N PRO A 38 -11.11 -0.10 1.29
CA PRO A 38 -10.85 0.00 -0.15
C PRO A 38 -10.27 1.37 -0.56
N ASP A 39 -10.33 2.35 0.33
CA ASP A 39 -9.87 3.71 0.10
C ASP A 39 -8.51 4.01 0.78
N ASP A 40 -7.91 3.04 1.46
CA ASP A 40 -6.57 3.21 2.04
C ASP A 40 -5.47 3.02 0.96
N PRO A 41 -4.78 4.09 0.51
CA PRO A 41 -3.70 3.97 -0.46
C PRO A 41 -2.52 3.13 0.00
N PHE A 42 -2.28 3.03 1.31
CA PHE A 42 -1.12 2.32 1.86
C PHE A 42 -1.26 0.80 1.68
N LEU A 43 -2.48 0.26 1.65
CA LEU A 43 -2.73 -1.16 1.40
C LEU A 43 -2.36 -1.55 -0.03
N TYR A 44 -2.80 -0.76 -1.03
CA TYR A 44 -2.42 -0.97 -2.43
C TYR A 44 -0.91 -0.78 -2.63
N GLY A 45 -0.33 0.27 -2.04
CA GLY A 45 1.12 0.48 -2.10
C GLY A 45 1.91 -0.72 -1.55
N SER A 46 1.50 -1.22 -0.39
CA SER A 46 2.12 -2.38 0.25
C SER A 46 1.96 -3.64 -0.61
N ARG A 47 0.73 -3.96 -1.07
CA ARG A 47 0.46 -5.11 -1.95
C ARG A 47 1.25 -5.04 -3.26
N GLY A 48 1.41 -3.86 -3.82
CA GLY A 48 2.26 -3.62 -5.00
C GLY A 48 3.73 -4.00 -4.77
N PHE A 49 4.30 -3.75 -3.59
CA PHE A 49 5.65 -4.20 -3.26
C PHE A 49 5.74 -5.72 -3.10
N PHE A 50 4.72 -6.39 -2.57
CA PHE A 50 4.66 -7.86 -2.55
C PHE A 50 4.58 -8.43 -3.97
N TYR A 51 3.82 -7.81 -4.86
CA TYR A 51 3.82 -8.19 -6.28
C TYR A 51 5.18 -8.01 -6.93
N LEU A 52 5.96 -6.97 -6.58
CA LEU A 52 7.34 -6.84 -7.04
C LEU A 52 8.25 -7.95 -6.52
N ALA A 53 8.15 -8.30 -5.25
CA ALA A 53 8.88 -9.43 -4.67
C ALA A 53 8.51 -10.75 -5.39
N ALA A 54 7.25 -10.90 -5.79
CA ALA A 54 6.75 -12.01 -6.60
C ALA A 54 7.13 -11.95 -8.09
N ARG A 55 7.90 -10.94 -8.54
CA ARG A 55 8.20 -10.64 -9.95
C ARG A 55 6.97 -10.35 -10.83
N GLN A 56 5.81 -10.10 -10.22
CA GLN A 56 4.56 -9.76 -10.90
C GLN A 56 4.48 -8.25 -11.17
N ARG A 57 5.36 -7.76 -12.06
CA ARG A 57 5.51 -6.32 -12.34
C ARG A 57 4.22 -5.67 -12.83
N ALA A 58 3.40 -6.38 -13.61
CA ALA A 58 2.14 -5.86 -14.14
C ALA A 58 1.13 -5.60 -13.00
N ALA A 59 0.95 -6.54 -12.09
CA ALA A 59 0.08 -6.38 -10.92
C ALA A 59 0.58 -5.24 -10.00
N ALA A 60 1.89 -5.17 -9.78
CA ALA A 60 2.50 -4.07 -9.01
C ALA A 60 2.21 -2.68 -9.62
N LYS A 61 2.28 -2.55 -10.96
CA LYS A 61 1.96 -1.28 -11.65
C LYS A 61 0.52 -0.84 -11.38
N VAL A 62 -0.43 -1.78 -11.44
CA VAL A 62 -1.86 -1.51 -11.20
C VAL A 62 -2.07 -1.01 -9.77
N ASP A 63 -1.50 -1.69 -8.80
CA ASP A 63 -1.61 -1.31 -7.38
C ASP A 63 -0.94 0.02 -7.07
N PHE A 64 0.24 0.28 -7.63
CA PHE A 64 0.91 1.57 -7.46
C PHE A 64 0.13 2.71 -8.10
N ALA A 65 -0.47 2.49 -9.27
CA ALA A 65 -1.34 3.48 -9.90
C ALA A 65 -2.56 3.78 -9.01
N ARG A 66 -3.22 2.74 -8.49
CA ARG A 66 -4.37 2.91 -7.60
C ARG A 66 -4.02 3.64 -6.30
N ALA A 67 -2.89 3.30 -5.69
CA ALA A 67 -2.40 4.00 -4.50
C ALA A 67 -2.13 5.49 -4.78
N LEU A 68 -1.58 5.83 -5.94
CA LEU A 68 -1.33 7.22 -6.33
C LEU A 68 -2.61 8.01 -6.57
N GLU A 69 -3.64 7.40 -7.17
CA GLU A 69 -4.97 8.00 -7.32
C GLU A 69 -5.58 8.36 -5.97
N LEU A 70 -5.50 7.44 -5.00
CA LEU A 70 -6.05 7.63 -3.65
C LEU A 70 -5.24 8.63 -2.81
N LEU A 71 -3.91 8.72 -3.02
CA LEU A 71 -3.06 9.72 -2.35
C LEU A 71 -3.29 11.14 -2.86
N GLN A 72 -3.76 11.31 -4.10
CA GLN A 72 -3.94 12.62 -4.71
C GLN A 72 -4.88 13.55 -3.90
N PRO A 73 -6.10 13.15 -3.52
CA PRO A 73 -6.96 13.98 -2.68
C PRO A 73 -6.37 14.17 -1.27
N LEU A 74 -5.69 13.16 -0.71
CA LEU A 74 -5.05 13.29 0.60
C LEU A 74 -3.94 14.35 0.62
N LEU A 75 -3.15 14.45 -0.45
CA LEU A 75 -2.14 15.49 -0.62
C LEU A 75 -2.78 16.88 -0.66
N GLN A 76 -3.89 17.04 -1.38
CA GLN A 76 -4.62 18.32 -1.44
C GLN A 76 -5.15 18.72 -0.07
N THR A 77 -5.67 17.77 0.70
CA THR A 77 -6.14 18.03 2.06
C THR A 77 -4.99 18.35 3.03
N GLU A 78 -3.84 17.69 2.92
CA GLU A 78 -2.65 18.01 3.73
C GLU A 78 -2.09 19.39 3.38
N GLU A 79 -1.99 19.74 2.09
CA GLU A 79 -1.52 21.06 1.64
C GLU A 79 -2.45 22.19 2.09
N ALA A 80 -3.76 21.91 2.18
CA ALA A 80 -4.74 22.88 2.66
C ALA A 80 -4.70 23.09 4.19
N GLN A 81 -4.28 22.10 4.97
CA GLN A 81 -4.33 22.13 6.45
C GLN A 81 -2.95 22.31 7.12
N VAL A 82 -1.84 21.99 6.45
CA VAL A 82 -0.50 21.96 7.05
C VAL A 82 0.51 22.73 6.19
N PRO A 83 1.22 23.75 6.72
CA PRO A 83 2.26 24.44 5.98
C PRO A 83 3.39 23.47 5.59
N PRO A 84 4.14 23.74 4.49
CA PRO A 84 4.98 22.76 3.77
C PRO A 84 6.19 22.15 4.52
N ARG A 85 6.29 22.28 5.85
CA ARG A 85 7.42 21.88 6.70
C ARG A 85 7.16 20.68 7.63
N HIS A 86 6.29 19.73 7.27
CA HIS A 86 6.33 18.40 7.89
C HIS A 86 7.19 17.43 7.05
N PRO A 87 8.50 17.30 7.35
CA PRO A 87 9.44 16.49 6.56
C PRO A 87 9.12 14.97 6.53
N PHE A 88 8.14 14.51 7.32
CA PHE A 88 7.81 13.09 7.47
C PHE A 88 6.32 12.77 7.27
N SER A 89 5.59 13.54 6.44
CA SER A 89 4.24 13.12 6.03
C SER A 89 4.33 11.75 5.36
N ARG A 90 3.64 10.76 5.94
CA ARG A 90 3.54 9.40 5.38
C ARG A 90 2.94 9.44 3.97
N VAL A 91 2.01 10.37 3.70
CA VAL A 91 1.37 10.57 2.40
C VAL A 91 2.39 11.05 1.36
N ARG A 92 3.13 12.14 1.65
CA ARG A 92 4.13 12.70 0.71
C ARG A 92 5.28 11.74 0.42
N VAL A 93 5.78 11.06 1.46
CA VAL A 93 6.85 10.06 1.32
C VAL A 93 6.38 8.90 0.46
N SER A 94 5.19 8.34 0.76
CA SER A 94 4.64 7.21 0.00
C SER A 94 4.36 7.59 -1.45
N HIS A 95 3.76 8.76 -1.69
CA HIS A 95 3.50 9.24 -3.04
C HIS A 95 4.79 9.38 -3.87
N ARG A 96 5.86 9.96 -3.30
CA ARG A 96 7.16 10.04 -3.97
C ARG A 96 7.76 8.66 -4.24
N MET A 97 7.72 7.77 -3.25
CA MET A 97 8.25 6.42 -3.36
C MET A 97 7.53 5.62 -4.46
N LEU A 98 6.20 5.68 -4.49
CA LEU A 98 5.37 4.98 -5.48
C LEU A 98 5.57 5.53 -6.90
N LYS A 99 5.72 6.86 -7.06
CA LYS A 99 6.07 7.45 -8.37
C LYS A 99 7.41 6.94 -8.89
N ASN A 100 8.42 6.87 -8.02
CA ASN A 100 9.73 6.34 -8.38
C ASN A 100 9.66 4.84 -8.71
N ALA A 101 8.94 4.06 -7.89
CA ALA A 101 8.74 2.64 -8.14
C ALA A 101 8.07 2.41 -9.50
N LEU A 102 6.99 3.13 -9.80
CA LEU A 102 6.28 3.02 -11.07
C LEU A 102 7.15 3.41 -12.27
N ALA A 103 7.97 4.45 -12.14
CA ALA A 103 8.91 4.88 -13.19
C ALA A 103 9.98 3.82 -13.50
N ASN A 104 10.44 3.08 -12.48
CA ASN A 104 11.43 2.01 -12.61
C ASN A 104 10.86 0.69 -13.15
N LEU A 105 9.53 0.59 -13.27
CA LEU A 105 8.87 -0.58 -13.85
C LEU A 105 8.62 -0.46 -15.35
N ARG A 106 9.07 0.62 -15.99
CA ARG A 106 8.95 0.84 -17.43
C ARG A 106 9.60 -0.27 -18.25
#